data_AF-A0A1H6FHU9-F1
#
_entry.id   AF-A0A1H6FHU9-F1
#
_cell.length_a   1.000
_cell.length_b   1.000
_cell.length_c   1.000
_cell.angle_alpha   90.00
_cell.angle_beta   90.00
_cell.angle_gamma   90.00
#
_symmetry.space_group_name_H-M   'P 1'
#
loop_
_entity.id
_entity.type
_entity.pdbx_description
1 polymer ?
#
loop_
_entity_poly.entity_id
_entity_poly.type
_entity_poly.pdbx_seq_one_letter_code
_entity_poly.pdbx_strand_id
1 'polypeptide(L)'
;MENPQACNGWHIPRLSTYCGRFMHHGGWYPDYVLRLFKRETAHFSDLPVHEKLEIQQGKIGRLKNPLLHYSFPDLETVLNKVNHYSTAGAESYAQQGKSGGLRKAVLHGLWTFIRTYFLRLGFLDGREGFMLAVSNAEGVYYRYLKLSFNFQTGNEKTEH
;
A
#
# COMPACT_ATOMS: atom_id res chain seq x y z
N MET A 1 23.13 -3.36 23.40
CA MET A 1 22.02 -4.11 22.79
C MET A 1 20.79 -3.83 23.63
N GLU A 2 19.70 -3.30 23.06
CA GLU A 2 18.48 -2.97 23.84
C GLU A 2 17.85 -4.23 24.43
N ASN A 3 17.49 -4.17 25.71
CA ASN A 3 16.88 -5.28 26.45
C ASN A 3 15.49 -5.62 25.85
N PRO A 4 15.29 -6.81 25.26
CA PRO A 4 14.01 -7.20 24.66
C PRO A 4 12.85 -7.30 25.66
N GLN A 5 13.11 -7.32 26.98
CA GLN A 5 12.05 -7.35 27.99
C GLN A 5 11.32 -6.01 28.18
N ALA A 6 11.86 -4.89 27.68
CA ALA A 6 11.27 -3.56 27.84
C ALA A 6 10.31 -3.13 26.71
N CYS A 7 10.16 -3.97 25.68
CA CYS A 7 9.28 -3.67 24.55
C CYS A 7 7.90 -4.35 24.73
N ASN A 8 6.86 -3.63 24.32
CA ASN A 8 5.48 -4.11 24.33
C ASN A 8 4.94 -4.34 22.91
N GLY A 9 5.71 -3.97 21.89
CA GLY A 9 5.46 -4.31 20.49
C GLY A 9 6.73 -4.33 19.65
N TRP A 10 6.66 -4.99 18.50
CA TRP A 10 7.75 -5.06 17.53
C TRP A 10 7.24 -4.89 16.11
N HIS A 11 7.90 -3.99 15.39
CA HIS A 11 7.81 -3.95 13.94
C HIS A 11 8.66 -5.07 13.34
N ILE A 12 8.07 -5.82 12.43
CA ILE A 12 8.73 -6.90 11.71
C ILE A 12 8.85 -6.47 10.24
N PRO A 13 10.04 -6.50 9.62
CA PRO A 13 10.15 -6.23 8.20
C PRO A 13 9.42 -7.35 7.44
N ARG A 14 8.53 -6.98 6.54
CA ARG A 14 7.75 -7.92 5.73
C ARG A 14 8.41 -8.07 4.36
N LEU A 15 8.85 -9.28 4.03
CA LEU A 15 9.42 -9.59 2.73
C LEU A 15 8.34 -10.25 1.88
N SER A 16 7.83 -9.52 0.89
CA SER A 16 6.67 -9.94 0.10
C SER A 16 7.07 -10.54 -1.25
N THR A 17 6.32 -11.55 -1.70
CA THR A 17 6.49 -12.12 -3.05
C THR A 17 5.61 -11.43 -4.08
N TYR A 18 6.15 -11.27 -5.29
CA TYR A 18 5.44 -10.89 -6.49
C TYR A 18 5.65 -11.95 -7.58
N CYS A 19 4.59 -12.67 -7.95
CA CYS A 19 4.60 -13.77 -8.93
C CYS A 19 5.74 -14.78 -8.67
N GLY A 20 5.88 -15.21 -7.40
CA GLY A 20 6.90 -16.18 -6.98
C GLY A 20 8.27 -15.60 -6.64
N ARG A 21 8.56 -14.31 -6.89
CA ARG A 21 9.83 -13.67 -6.54
C ARG A 21 9.72 -12.83 -5.28
N PHE A 22 10.66 -12.97 -4.33
CA PHE A 22 10.78 -12.03 -3.21
C PHE A 22 11.32 -10.67 -3.67
N MET A 23 10.57 -9.60 -3.39
CA MET A 23 10.87 -8.25 -3.83
C MET A 23 11.66 -7.49 -2.76
N HIS A 24 12.85 -7.02 -3.12
CA HIS A 24 13.75 -6.30 -2.20
C HIS A 24 13.81 -4.80 -2.50
N HIS A 25 13.32 -4.38 -3.66
CA HIS A 25 13.37 -3.02 -4.16
C HIS A 25 11.96 -2.53 -4.54
N GLY A 26 11.84 -1.45 -5.31
CA GLY A 26 10.54 -0.91 -5.73
C GLY A 26 9.74 -0.25 -4.60
N GLY A 27 10.34 -0.08 -3.43
CA GLY A 27 9.68 0.42 -2.22
C GLY A 27 8.90 -0.64 -1.45
N TRP A 28 9.08 -1.92 -1.77
CA TRP A 28 8.40 -3.04 -1.10
C TRP A 28 9.18 -3.59 0.11
N TYR A 29 10.46 -3.27 0.21
CA TYR A 29 11.30 -3.71 1.33
C TYR A 29 12.30 -2.60 1.72
N PRO A 30 12.61 -2.43 3.02
CA PRO A 30 11.93 -3.05 4.16
C PRO A 30 10.54 -2.43 4.41
N ASP A 31 9.51 -3.27 4.50
CA ASP A 31 8.14 -2.89 4.86
C ASP A 31 7.83 -3.27 6.31
N TYR A 32 8.02 -2.34 7.24
CA TYR A 32 7.85 -2.61 8.66
C TYR A 32 6.38 -2.61 9.06
N VAL A 33 5.88 -3.76 9.53
CA VAL A 33 4.52 -3.93 10.05
C VAL A 33 4.55 -4.24 11.54
N LEU A 34 3.69 -3.57 12.32
CA LEU A 34 3.49 -3.92 13.73
C LEU A 34 2.64 -5.20 13.80
N ARG A 35 3.27 -6.32 14.15
CA ARG A 35 2.65 -7.66 14.11
C ARG A 35 2.89 -8.53 15.32
N LEU A 36 3.87 -8.19 16.16
CA LEU A 36 4.12 -8.84 17.43
C LEU A 36 3.93 -7.82 18.55
N PHE A 37 3.07 -8.11 19.51
CA PHE A 37 2.71 -7.20 20.58
C PHE A 37 2.15 -7.97 21.77
N LYS A 38 2.27 -7.38 22.97
CA LYS A 38 1.60 -7.92 24.16
C LYS A 38 0.13 -7.53 24.13
N ARG A 39 -0.75 -8.51 24.26
CA ARG A 39 -2.20 -8.37 24.07
C ARG A 39 -2.79 -7.31 25.00
N GLU A 40 -2.28 -7.23 26.23
CA GLU A 40 -2.75 -6.34 27.30
C GLU A 40 -2.41 -4.87 27.04
N THR A 41 -1.55 -4.59 26.05
CA THR A 41 -1.02 -3.25 25.75
C THR A 41 -1.40 -2.75 24.37
N ALA A 42 -2.06 -3.58 23.57
CA ALA A 42 -2.38 -3.32 22.18
C ALA A 42 -3.87 -3.10 22.00
N HIS A 43 -4.22 -2.01 21.32
CA HIS A 43 -5.59 -1.63 21.04
C HIS A 43 -5.72 -1.27 19.56
N PHE A 44 -6.89 -1.52 19.00
CA PHE A 44 -7.25 -0.98 17.69
C PHE A 44 -7.72 0.46 17.88
N SER A 45 -7.23 1.38 17.07
CA SER A 45 -7.71 2.77 17.08
C SER A 45 -9.19 2.82 16.71
N ASP A 46 -9.98 3.67 17.37
CA ASP A 46 -11.41 3.87 17.10
C ASP A 46 -11.72 4.58 15.76
N LEU A 47 -10.77 4.61 14.81
CA LEU A 47 -10.94 5.22 13.51
C LEU A 47 -11.76 4.29 12.58
N PRO A 48 -12.96 4.71 12.12
CA PRO A 48 -13.93 3.83 11.47
C PRO A 48 -13.50 3.25 10.11
N VAL A 49 -12.36 3.66 9.55
CA VAL A 49 -11.91 3.20 8.23
C VAL A 49 -10.45 2.73 8.22
N HIS A 50 -9.68 3.07 9.26
CA HIS A 50 -8.25 2.76 9.37
C HIS A 50 -7.95 2.26 10.77
N GLU A 51 -8.53 1.13 11.16
CA GLU A 51 -8.14 0.41 12.37
C GLU A 51 -6.63 0.16 12.32
N LYS A 52 -5.90 1.00 13.06
CA LYS A 52 -4.47 0.87 13.24
C LYS A 52 -4.26 0.27 14.61
N LEU A 53 -3.44 -0.77 14.67
CA LEU A 53 -3.01 -1.32 15.94
C LEU A 53 -2.03 -0.33 16.58
N GLU A 54 -2.33 0.09 17.80
CA GLU A 54 -1.52 1.02 18.59
C GLU A 54 -1.11 0.38 19.92
N ILE A 55 0.11 0.69 20.37
CA ILE A 55 0.63 0.26 21.66
C ILE A 55 0.53 1.45 22.61
N GLN A 56 -0.34 1.37 23.61
CA GLN A 56 -0.63 2.50 24.50
C GLN A 56 0.54 2.81 25.45
N GLN A 57 1.31 1.79 25.84
CA GLN A 57 2.37 1.90 26.83
C GLN A 57 3.58 1.03 26.47
N GLY A 58 4.77 1.55 26.74
CA GLY A 58 6.04 0.85 26.52
C GLY A 58 6.68 1.12 25.16
N LYS A 59 7.89 0.58 24.97
CA LYS A 59 8.67 0.81 23.75
C LYS A 59 8.22 -0.13 22.63
N ILE A 60 8.34 0.35 21.39
CA ILE A 60 8.19 -0.48 20.19
C ILE A 60 9.58 -0.75 19.61
N GLY A 61 9.97 -2.03 19.60
CA GLY A 61 11.21 -2.48 18.99
C GLY A 61 11.09 -2.72 17.48
N ARG A 62 12.23 -3.03 16.84
CA ARG A 62 12.28 -3.52 15.46
C ARG A 62 13.01 -4.85 15.41
N LEU A 63 12.38 -5.86 14.80
CA LEU A 63 13.06 -7.11 14.48
C LEU A 63 13.91 -6.94 13.22
N LYS A 64 14.95 -7.76 13.12
CA LYS A 64 15.85 -7.80 11.97
C LYS A 64 15.44 -8.82 10.92
N ASN A 65 14.94 -9.97 11.38
CA ASN A 65 14.56 -11.07 10.49
C ASN A 65 13.17 -10.83 9.90
N PRO A 66 12.98 -11.07 8.59
CA PRO A 66 11.73 -10.76 7.93
C PRO A 66 10.64 -11.79 8.19
N LEU A 67 9.40 -11.31 8.24
CA LEU A 67 8.20 -12.11 8.04
C LEU A 67 8.02 -12.34 6.53
N LEU A 68 8.09 -13.60 6.11
CA LEU A 68 7.83 -13.97 4.72
C LEU A 68 6.33 -13.85 4.41
N HIS A 69 5.99 -13.14 3.33
CA HIS A 69 4.61 -12.83 3.00
C HIS A 69 4.29 -13.12 1.52
N TYR A 70 3.66 -14.26 1.29
CA TYR A 70 3.31 -14.74 -0.04
C TYR A 70 2.07 -14.00 -0.59
N SER A 71 2.31 -12.83 -1.20
CA SER A 71 1.28 -11.81 -1.42
C SER A 71 0.56 -11.92 -2.76
N PHE A 72 1.29 -12.29 -3.81
CA PHE A 72 0.81 -12.33 -5.18
C PHE A 72 1.35 -13.61 -5.84
N PRO A 73 0.58 -14.71 -5.84
CA PRO A 73 1.03 -15.98 -6.42
C PRO A 73 1.13 -15.91 -7.95
N ASP A 74 0.23 -15.18 -8.60
CA ASP A 74 0.10 -15.10 -10.06
C ASP A 74 -0.36 -13.70 -10.52
N LEU A 75 -0.37 -13.50 -11.84
CA LEU A 75 -0.77 -12.24 -12.47
C LEU A 75 -2.26 -11.96 -12.35
N GLU A 76 -3.12 -12.98 -12.32
CA GLU A 76 -4.56 -12.81 -12.13
C GLU A 76 -4.84 -12.13 -10.77
N THR A 77 -4.19 -12.62 -9.73
CA THR A 77 -4.25 -12.03 -8.39
C THR A 77 -3.74 -10.59 -8.37
N VAL A 78 -2.67 -10.29 -9.12
CA VAL A 78 -2.16 -8.92 -9.27
C VAL A 78 -3.23 -8.02 -9.90
N LEU A 79 -3.78 -8.40 -11.04
CA LEU A 79 -4.77 -7.60 -11.76
C LEU A 79 -6.05 -7.38 -10.94
N ASN A 80 -6.52 -8.43 -10.25
CA ASN A 80 -7.67 -8.34 -9.35
C ASN A 80 -7.41 -7.34 -8.21
N LYS A 81 -6.21 -7.36 -7.62
CA LYS A 81 -5.82 -6.40 -6.58
C LYS A 81 -5.65 -4.98 -7.14
N VAL A 82 -5.03 -4.81 -8.30
CA VAL A 82 -4.93 -3.50 -8.98
C VAL A 82 -6.32 -2.92 -9.20
N ASN A 83 -7.26 -3.71 -9.68
CA ASN A 83 -8.65 -3.29 -9.86
C ASN A 83 -9.31 -2.91 -8.53
N HIS A 84 -9.24 -3.78 -7.52
CA HIS A 84 -9.85 -3.56 -6.22
C HIS A 84 -9.29 -2.31 -5.50
N TYR A 85 -7.96 -2.20 -5.37
CA TYR A 85 -7.32 -1.09 -4.68
C TYR A 85 -7.41 0.24 -5.43
N SER A 86 -7.49 0.22 -6.77
CA SER A 86 -7.76 1.45 -7.53
C SER A 86 -9.19 1.95 -7.32
N THR A 87 -10.18 1.05 -7.20
CA THR A 87 -11.56 1.43 -6.83
C THR A 87 -11.63 1.98 -5.42
N ALA A 88 -11.13 1.25 -4.42
CA ALA A 88 -11.15 1.70 -3.02
C ALA A 88 -10.40 3.04 -2.83
N GLY A 89 -9.28 3.22 -3.54
CA GLY A 89 -8.55 4.50 -3.53
C GLY A 89 -9.32 5.65 -4.18
N ALA A 90 -10.14 5.36 -5.19
CA ALA A 90 -10.98 6.37 -5.84
C ALA A 90 -12.14 6.79 -4.91
N GLU A 91 -12.80 5.83 -4.28
CA GLU A 91 -13.85 6.08 -3.26
C GLU A 91 -13.31 6.95 -2.12
N SER A 92 -12.14 6.60 -1.58
CA SER A 92 -11.48 7.37 -0.53
C SER A 92 -11.17 8.81 -0.97
N TYR A 93 -10.73 9.00 -2.23
CA TYR A 93 -10.47 10.34 -2.76
C TYR A 93 -11.76 11.12 -3.00
N ALA A 94 -12.84 10.47 -3.42
CA ALA A 94 -14.14 11.09 -3.59
C ALA A 94 -14.70 11.59 -2.25
N GLN A 95 -14.61 10.77 -1.18
CA GLN A 95 -14.99 11.15 0.18
C GLN A 95 -14.18 12.35 0.71
N GLN A 96 -12.95 12.52 0.23
CA GLN A 96 -12.09 13.67 0.55
C GLN A 96 -12.34 14.89 -0.34
N GLY A 97 -13.33 14.86 -1.24
CA GLY A 97 -13.62 15.95 -2.18
C GLY A 97 -12.54 16.14 -3.25
N LYS A 98 -11.69 15.14 -3.51
CA LYS A 98 -10.65 15.23 -4.54
C LYS A 98 -11.23 14.96 -5.92
N SER A 99 -10.66 15.61 -6.93
CA SER A 99 -11.06 15.40 -8.33
C SER A 99 -10.09 14.48 -9.10
N GLY A 100 -10.69 13.62 -9.93
CA GLY A 100 -10.01 12.78 -10.90
C GLY A 100 -9.64 13.51 -12.19
N GLY A 101 -9.26 12.74 -13.21
CA GLY A 101 -9.09 13.23 -14.57
C GLY A 101 -7.95 12.57 -15.33
N LEU A 102 -8.05 12.50 -16.66
CA LEU A 102 -7.07 11.81 -17.52
C LEU A 102 -5.66 12.37 -17.36
N ARG A 103 -5.49 13.70 -17.34
CA ARG A 103 -4.18 14.34 -17.14
C ARG A 103 -3.55 13.93 -15.80
N LYS A 104 -4.34 13.92 -14.72
CA LYS A 104 -3.88 13.47 -13.40
C LYS A 104 -3.51 11.98 -13.43
N ALA A 105 -4.35 11.15 -14.03
CA ALA A 105 -4.10 9.71 -14.16
C ALA A 105 -2.75 9.43 -14.86
N VAL A 106 -2.51 10.05 -16.02
CA VAL A 106 -1.26 9.87 -16.79
C VAL A 106 -0.05 10.37 -16.01
N LEU A 107 -0.09 11.60 -15.49
CA LEU A 107 1.05 12.19 -14.78
C LEU A 107 1.40 11.42 -13.50
N HIS A 108 0.40 11.08 -12.68
CA HIS A 108 0.63 10.33 -11.45
C HIS A 108 1.01 8.87 -11.72
N GLY A 109 0.44 8.24 -12.75
CA GLY A 109 0.82 6.89 -13.18
C GLY A 109 2.27 6.84 -13.64
N LEU A 110 2.68 7.74 -14.55
CA LEU A 110 4.05 7.81 -15.05
C LEU A 110 5.05 8.12 -13.93
N TRP A 111 4.72 9.08 -13.05
CA TRP A 111 5.56 9.38 -11.89
C TRP A 111 5.71 8.17 -10.97
N THR A 112 4.63 7.41 -10.75
CA THR A 112 4.66 6.19 -9.93
C THR A 112 5.59 5.16 -10.55
N PHE A 113 5.50 4.93 -11.87
CA PHE A 113 6.41 4.04 -12.57
C PHE A 113 7.87 4.47 -12.40
N ILE A 114 8.19 5.74 -12.70
CA ILE A 114 9.56 6.27 -12.61
C ILE A 114 10.11 6.12 -11.20
N ARG A 115 9.29 6.48 -10.20
CA ARG A 115 9.66 6.38 -8.79
C ARG A 115 9.90 4.93 -8.38
N THR A 116 9.01 4.00 -8.73
CA THR A 116 9.16 2.59 -8.34
C THR A 116 10.33 1.93 -9.07
N TYR A 117 10.44 2.12 -10.38
CA TYR A 117 11.44 1.41 -11.17
C TYR A 117 12.83 2.01 -11.00
N PHE A 118 12.99 3.32 -11.19
CA PHE A 118 14.31 3.97 -11.16
C PHE A 118 14.69 4.46 -9.77
N LEU A 119 13.85 5.27 -9.11
CA LEU A 119 14.23 5.91 -7.84
C LEU A 119 14.26 4.95 -6.65
N ARG A 120 13.42 3.90 -6.70
CA ARG A 120 13.38 2.83 -5.71
C ARG A 120 14.10 1.57 -6.18
N LEU A 121 14.91 1.69 -7.22
CA LEU A 121 15.78 0.63 -7.74
C LEU A 121 15.04 -0.67 -8.06
N GLY A 122 13.75 -0.59 -8.44
CA GLY A 122 12.94 -1.76 -8.80
C GLY A 122 13.56 -2.60 -9.91
N PHE A 123 14.36 -2.01 -10.79
CA PHE A 123 15.11 -2.74 -11.83
C PHE A 123 16.09 -3.79 -11.26
N LEU A 124 16.55 -3.66 -10.01
CA LEU A 124 17.41 -4.65 -9.36
C LEU A 124 16.68 -5.96 -9.04
N ASP A 125 15.34 -5.96 -9.03
CA ASP A 125 14.53 -7.17 -8.92
C ASP A 125 14.24 -7.83 -10.28
N GLY A 126 14.90 -7.39 -11.36
CA GLY A 126 14.79 -8.01 -12.69
C GLY A 126 13.43 -7.78 -13.36
N ARG A 127 12.93 -8.81 -14.08
CA ARG A 127 11.67 -8.71 -14.84
C ARG A 127 10.47 -8.47 -13.93
N GLU A 128 10.42 -9.11 -12.76
CA GLU A 128 9.34 -8.92 -11.79
C GLU A 128 9.37 -7.50 -11.20
N GLY A 129 10.55 -6.89 -11.09
CA GLY A 129 10.69 -5.48 -10.70
C GLY A 129 10.06 -4.49 -11.68
N PHE A 130 10.20 -4.77 -12.99
CA PHE A 130 9.52 -4.01 -14.03
C PHE A 130 8.01 -4.25 -13.99
N MET A 131 7.57 -5.51 -13.93
CA MET A 131 6.15 -5.88 -13.84
C MET A 131 5.47 -5.20 -12.64
N LEU A 132 6.14 -5.20 -11.48
CA LEU A 132 5.66 -4.53 -10.28
C LEU A 132 5.52 -3.02 -10.48
N ALA A 133 6.50 -2.37 -11.12
CA ALA A 133 6.43 -0.93 -11.41
C ALA A 133 5.24 -0.59 -12.31
N VAL A 134 4.96 -1.44 -13.31
CA VAL A 134 3.78 -1.30 -14.19
C VAL A 134 2.49 -1.45 -13.37
N SER A 135 2.34 -2.52 -12.58
CA SER A 135 1.12 -2.74 -11.80
C SER A 135 0.85 -1.63 -10.76
N ASN A 136 1.90 -1.06 -10.16
CA ASN A 136 1.74 0.11 -9.28
C ASN A 136 1.26 1.34 -10.06
N ALA A 137 1.81 1.58 -11.24
CA ALA A 137 1.41 2.69 -12.11
C ALA A 137 -0.03 2.54 -12.61
N GLU A 138 -0.43 1.34 -13.01
CA GLU A 138 -1.81 0.99 -13.39
C GLU A 138 -2.79 1.26 -12.24
N GLY A 139 -2.46 0.84 -11.02
CA GLY A 139 -3.29 1.09 -9.84
C GLY A 139 -3.54 2.59 -9.60
N VAL A 140 -2.52 3.43 -9.78
CA VAL A 140 -2.65 4.88 -9.66
C VAL A 140 -3.41 5.49 -10.84
N TYR A 141 -3.10 5.05 -12.07
CA TYR A 141 -3.78 5.49 -13.28
C TYR A 141 -5.29 5.24 -13.19
N TYR A 142 -5.69 4.00 -12.91
CA TYR A 142 -7.10 3.63 -12.78
C TYR A 142 -7.78 4.30 -11.60
N ARG A 143 -7.06 4.58 -10.49
CA ARG A 143 -7.63 5.33 -9.37
C ARG A 143 -8.13 6.70 -9.81
N TYR A 144 -7.33 7.46 -10.55
CA TYR A 144 -7.70 8.80 -11.01
C TYR A 144 -8.76 8.79 -12.11
N LEU A 145 -8.79 7.76 -12.96
CA LEU A 145 -9.86 7.60 -13.94
C LEU A 145 -11.19 7.22 -13.27
N LYS A 146 -11.19 6.21 -12.39
CA LYS A 146 -12.38 5.80 -11.63
C LYS A 146 -12.92 6.96 -10.80
N LEU A 147 -12.05 7.73 -10.15
CA LEU A 147 -12.44 8.95 -9.45
C LEU A 147 -13.12 9.96 -10.38
N SER A 148 -12.69 10.04 -11.65
CA SER A 148 -13.27 10.95 -12.64
C SER A 148 -14.63 10.47 -13.16
N PHE A 149 -14.76 9.20 -13.51
CA PHE A 149 -15.92 8.69 -14.24
C PHE A 149 -16.99 8.08 -13.34
N ASN A 150 -16.62 7.50 -12.19
CA ASN A 150 -17.53 6.69 -11.38
C ASN A 150 -17.98 7.41 -10.10
N PHE A 151 -17.26 8.44 -9.65
CA PHE A 151 -17.47 9.07 -8.34
C PHE A 151 -17.60 10.60 -8.39
N GLN A 152 -17.62 11.22 -9.57
CA GLN A 152 -17.83 12.67 -9.72
C GLN A 152 -19.29 13.13 -9.46
N THR A 153 -20.20 12.25 -9.04
CA THR A 153 -21.55 12.64 -8.63
C THR A 153 -21.56 13.16 -7.19
N GLY A 154 -21.19 14.43 -7.04
CA GLY A 154 -21.29 15.17 -5.79
C GLY A 154 -21.80 16.60 -5.95
N ASN A 155 -22.36 16.99 -7.12
CA ASN A 155 -22.88 18.35 -7.31
C ASN A 155 -24.01 18.53 -8.36
N GLU A 156 -24.74 17.49 -8.76
CA GLU A 156 -25.86 17.64 -9.73
C GLU A 156 -27.10 16.81 -9.37
N LYS A 157 -27.59 16.87 -8.12
CA LYS A 157 -28.97 16.46 -7.79
C LYS A 157 -29.55 17.26 -6.61
N THR A 158 -29.66 18.57 -6.77
CA THR A 158 -30.63 19.39 -6.03
C THR A 158 -31.17 20.45 -6.98
N GLU A 159 -32.05 20.05 -7.89
CA GLU A 159 -33.05 20.89 -8.55
C GLU A 159 -33.80 20.01 -9.56
N HIS A 160 -34.99 19.55 -9.15
CA HIS A 160 -36.24 19.55 -9.91
C HIS A 160 -37.32 18.83 -9.09
#